data_AF-A0A1S8X482-F1
#
_entry.id   AF-A0A1S8X482-F1
#
_cell.length_a   1.000
_cell.length_b   1.000
_cell.length_c   1.000
_cell.angle_alpha   90.00
_cell.angle_beta   90.00
_cell.angle_gamma   90.00
#
_symmetry.space_group_name_H-M   'P 1'
#
loop_
_entity.id
_entity.type
_entity.pdbx_description
1 polymer ?
#
loop_
_entity_poly.entity_id
_entity_poly.type
_entity_poly.pdbx_seq_one_letter_code
_entity_poly.pdbx_strand_id
1 'polypeptide(L)'
;MSVVNWDHVESSEAPLSEKQSEAIFLLSTLDSRSPLTPAATQLDDTSVADKNSEPSDSKIGELSDDIAQLEQVLTYFVNIDVAEADVVSPDNSFILLYGRFRSQGPKIRSMISLIEDRIENSSEYVQALLECQKFYLQHREELLAPIVRTGISDLVGKYPNDHCALLRTAGAFMVHTCEDETRLFCQFFNPELSTSLNQMLSTLCRCLYDAFRPLIIHINHVEILSELCDILKYELTDEHVTNSQLDMSAFAELCSMLLADVQERLIFRSHIYIKSQILGYEPSPGDLSYPEKLIMMNVSYSRS
;
A
#
# COMPACT_ATOMS: atom_id res chain seq x y z
N MET A 1 68.81 -9.37 16.37
CA MET A 1 68.16 -9.26 17.70
C MET A 1 66.72 -8.81 17.48
N SER A 2 65.80 -9.43 18.21
CA SER A 2 64.33 -9.33 18.15
C SER A 2 63.74 -7.94 17.82
N VAL A 3 62.87 -7.87 16.80
CA VAL A 3 61.47 -7.43 16.92
C VAL A 3 60.67 -8.16 15.82
N VAL A 4 59.75 -9.03 16.22
CA VAL A 4 58.74 -9.60 15.31
C VAL A 4 57.64 -8.55 15.17
N ASN A 5 57.53 -7.93 14.00
CA ASN A 5 56.42 -7.04 13.65
C ASN A 5 55.41 -7.87 12.85
N TRP A 6 54.26 -8.17 13.44
CA TRP A 6 53.10 -8.74 12.74
C TRP A 6 52.25 -7.58 12.23
N ASP A 7 52.48 -7.15 10.99
CA ASP A 7 51.53 -6.31 10.27
C ASP A 7 50.95 -7.11 9.09
N HIS A 8 49.62 -7.22 9.13
CA HIS A 8 48.67 -7.49 8.04
C HIS A 8 48.73 -8.84 7.30
N VAL A 9 48.03 -9.82 7.89
CA VAL A 9 47.20 -10.76 7.11
C VAL A 9 45.76 -10.27 7.23
N GLU A 10 45.21 -9.73 6.15
CA GLU A 10 43.78 -9.45 6.01
C GLU A 10 43.01 -10.78 6.01
N SER A 11 42.62 -11.25 7.20
CA SER A 11 41.41 -12.04 7.35
C SER A 11 40.23 -11.08 7.27
N SER A 12 39.54 -11.07 6.13
CA SER A 12 38.26 -10.38 5.96
C SER A 12 37.15 -11.14 6.71
N GLU A 13 37.17 -11.10 8.04
CA GLU A 13 35.95 -11.16 8.83
C GLU A 13 35.42 -9.73 8.91
N ALA A 14 34.43 -9.41 8.09
CA ALA A 14 33.66 -8.19 8.30
C ALA A 14 32.76 -8.43 9.54
N PRO A 15 32.91 -7.66 10.64
CA PRO A 15 31.95 -7.71 11.72
C PRO A 15 30.62 -7.14 11.25
N LEU A 16 29.52 -7.80 11.60
CA LEU A 16 28.16 -7.29 11.39
C LEU A 16 28.07 -5.85 11.92
N SER A 17 27.63 -4.92 11.06
CA SER A 17 27.44 -3.52 11.43
C SER A 17 26.51 -3.42 12.63
N GLU A 18 26.83 -2.54 13.58
CA GLU A 18 26.08 -2.24 14.82
C GLU A 18 24.56 -2.06 14.58
N LYS A 19 24.18 -1.59 13.38
CA LYS A 19 22.79 -1.43 12.93
C LYS A 19 22.03 -2.75 12.71
N GLN A 20 22.73 -3.83 12.36
CA GLN A 20 22.15 -5.17 12.15
C GLN A 20 21.81 -5.85 13.49
N SER A 21 22.57 -5.54 14.54
CA SER A 21 22.37 -6.07 15.89
C SER A 21 21.17 -5.41 16.60
N GLU A 22 20.93 -4.12 16.37
CA GLU A 22 19.75 -3.40 16.91
C GLU A 22 18.44 -3.88 16.28
N ALA A 23 18.44 -4.26 15.00
CA ALA A 23 17.26 -4.78 14.30
C ALA A 23 16.78 -6.13 14.86
N ILE A 24 17.72 -7.01 15.26
CA ILE A 24 17.39 -8.30 15.88
C ILE A 24 16.83 -8.12 17.29
N PHE A 25 17.31 -7.13 18.04
CA PHE A 25 16.81 -6.82 19.38
C PHE A 25 15.38 -6.25 19.34
N LEU A 26 15.07 -5.35 18.40
CA LEU A 26 13.75 -4.73 18.24
C LEU A 26 12.67 -5.69 17.71
N LEU A 27 13.04 -6.75 17.01
CA LEU A 27 12.09 -7.77 16.53
C LEU A 27 11.67 -8.75 17.65
N SER A 28 12.41 -8.83 18.76
CA SER A 28 12.09 -9.72 19.88
C SER A 28 11.10 -9.14 20.90
N THR A 29 10.85 -7.83 20.84
CA THR A 29 10.01 -7.09 21.80
C THR A 29 8.56 -6.86 21.33
N LEU A 30 8.18 -7.34 20.15
CA LEU A 30 6.84 -7.12 19.58
C LEU A 30 5.85 -8.29 19.75
N ASP A 31 6.20 -9.37 20.44
CA ASP A 31 5.24 -10.43 20.76
C ASP A 31 4.68 -10.26 22.18
N SER A 32 3.49 -9.63 22.27
CA SER A 32 2.65 -9.67 23.46
C SER A 32 1.18 -9.59 23.04
N ARG A 33 0.62 -10.77 22.76
CA ARG A 33 -0.82 -11.04 22.64
C ARG A 33 -1.60 -10.55 23.86
N SER A 34 -2.62 -9.73 23.64
CA SER A 34 -3.71 -9.46 24.58
C SER A 34 -4.74 -10.61 24.58
N PRO A 35 -5.30 -11.05 25.72
CA PRO A 35 -6.48 -11.90 25.77
C PRO A 35 -7.77 -11.10 26.02
N LEU A 36 -8.82 -11.45 25.26
CA LEU A 36 -10.23 -11.10 25.47
C LEU A 36 -10.89 -12.06 26.49
N THR A 37 -11.80 -11.61 27.37
CA THR A 37 -13.29 -11.81 27.40
C THR A 37 -13.76 -12.02 28.89
N PRO A 38 -15.05 -12.27 29.23
CA PRO A 38 -16.21 -11.36 29.35
C PRO A 38 -16.95 -11.46 30.73
N ALA A 39 -17.87 -10.53 31.10
CA ALA A 39 -18.89 -10.81 32.14
C ALA A 39 -20.08 -9.81 32.20
N ALA A 40 -21.25 -10.32 31.78
CA ALA A 40 -22.64 -10.19 32.26
C ALA A 40 -23.09 -9.21 33.41
N THR A 41 -24.18 -8.49 33.10
CA THR A 41 -25.49 -8.33 33.79
C THR A 41 -25.66 -7.55 35.12
N GLN A 42 -26.51 -6.51 35.08
CA GLN A 42 -27.66 -6.17 35.97
C GLN A 42 -28.25 -4.81 35.52
N LEU A 43 -29.45 -4.73 34.92
CA LEU A 43 -30.79 -4.55 35.53
C LEU A 43 -30.86 -3.50 36.66
N ASP A 44 -31.46 -2.34 36.36
CA ASP A 44 -32.43 -1.72 37.26
C ASP A 44 -33.40 -0.80 36.50
N ASP A 45 -34.69 -1.02 36.78
CA ASP A 45 -35.85 -0.28 36.32
C ASP A 45 -35.93 1.10 36.98
N THR A 46 -36.33 2.14 36.25
CA THR A 46 -37.33 3.11 36.75
C THR A 46 -38.00 3.81 35.58
N SER A 47 -39.33 3.70 35.56
CA SER A 47 -40.24 4.36 34.65
C SER A 47 -40.37 5.86 34.95
N VAL A 48 -40.75 6.66 33.94
CA VAL A 48 -41.99 7.46 33.92
C VAL A 48 -41.94 8.55 32.82
N ALA A 49 -43.05 8.64 32.09
CA ALA A 49 -43.62 9.77 31.34
C ALA A 49 -43.14 10.08 29.91
N ASP A 50 -43.93 9.56 28.96
CA ASP A 50 -44.65 10.32 27.93
C ASP A 50 -44.05 11.66 27.48
N LYS A 51 -43.46 11.65 26.28
CA LYS A 51 -43.89 12.50 25.16
C LYS A 51 -43.65 11.75 23.84
N ASN A 52 -44.63 10.96 23.41
CA ASN A 52 -44.82 10.67 21.98
C ASN A 52 -45.15 12.00 21.29
N SER A 53 -44.12 12.68 20.79
CA SER A 53 -44.28 13.68 19.74
C SER A 53 -44.28 12.90 18.44
N GLU A 54 -45.46 12.72 17.84
CA GLU A 54 -45.56 12.36 16.42
C GLU A 54 -44.60 13.24 15.61
N PRO A 55 -43.83 12.69 14.66
CA PRO A 55 -43.01 13.52 13.80
C PRO A 55 -43.98 14.39 12.98
N SER A 56 -43.97 15.70 13.25
CA SER A 56 -44.74 16.69 12.52
C SER A 56 -44.63 16.44 11.01
N ASP A 57 -45.75 16.40 10.28
CA ASP A 57 -45.83 16.15 8.82
C ASP A 57 -44.81 16.95 7.97
N SER A 58 -44.33 18.09 8.49
CA SER A 58 -43.24 18.87 7.89
C SER A 58 -41.88 18.14 7.85
N LYS A 59 -41.53 17.37 8.89
CA LYS A 59 -40.29 16.58 8.96
C LYS A 59 -40.34 15.36 8.04
N ILE A 60 -41.52 14.78 7.84
CA ILE A 60 -41.73 13.65 6.93
C ILE A 60 -41.64 14.13 5.47
N GLY A 61 -42.20 15.31 5.16
CA GLY A 61 -42.06 15.96 3.85
C GLY A 61 -40.63 16.35 3.50
N GLU A 62 -39.88 16.95 4.45
CA GLU A 62 -38.46 17.28 4.27
C GLU A 62 -37.59 16.03 4.05
N LEU A 63 -37.84 14.95 4.79
CA LEU A 63 -37.14 13.67 4.61
C LEU A 63 -37.43 13.04 3.25
N SER A 64 -38.68 13.12 2.77
CA SER A 64 -39.07 12.61 1.45
C SER A 64 -38.39 13.38 0.30
N ASP A 65 -38.31 14.70 0.41
CA ASP A 65 -37.65 15.55 -0.60
C ASP A 65 -36.12 15.35 -0.60
N ASP A 66 -35.52 15.06 0.56
CA ASP A 66 -34.09 14.75 0.65
C ASP A 66 -33.76 13.34 0.15
N ILE A 67 -34.63 12.35 0.38
CA ILE A 67 -34.51 11.01 -0.21
C ILE A 67 -34.58 11.09 -1.74
N ALA A 68 -35.49 11.90 -2.28
CA ALA A 68 -35.58 12.14 -3.73
C ALA A 68 -34.30 12.84 -4.28
N GLN A 69 -33.70 13.74 -3.50
CA GLN A 69 -32.40 14.33 -3.85
C GLN A 69 -31.27 13.28 -3.86
N LEU A 70 -31.29 12.32 -2.93
CA LEU A 70 -30.35 11.19 -2.88
C LEU A 70 -30.50 10.25 -4.08
N GLU A 71 -31.73 9.90 -4.44
CA GLU A 71 -32.01 9.15 -5.67
C GLU A 71 -31.55 9.91 -6.92
N GLN A 72 -31.71 11.23 -6.93
CA GLN A 72 -31.22 12.08 -8.01
C GLN A 72 -29.69 12.12 -8.06
N VAL A 73 -29.00 12.12 -6.92
CA VAL A 73 -27.53 12.01 -6.83
C VAL A 73 -27.06 10.65 -7.36
N LEU A 74 -27.70 9.55 -6.96
CA LEU A 74 -27.41 8.21 -7.46
C LEU A 74 -27.66 8.10 -8.98
N THR A 75 -28.77 8.65 -9.47
CA THR A 75 -29.10 8.72 -10.91
C THR A 75 -28.09 9.57 -11.67
N TYR A 76 -27.62 10.65 -11.05
CA TYR A 76 -26.58 11.49 -11.61
C TYR A 76 -25.26 10.72 -11.77
N PHE A 77 -24.88 9.91 -10.78
CA PHE A 77 -23.70 9.04 -10.84
C PHE A 77 -23.80 8.01 -11.98
N VAL A 78 -24.94 7.31 -12.13
CA VAL A 78 -25.14 6.33 -13.23
C VAL A 78 -25.08 6.98 -14.62
N ASN A 79 -25.61 8.20 -14.76
CA ASN A 79 -25.60 8.89 -16.06
C ASN A 79 -24.19 9.36 -16.49
N ILE A 80 -23.22 9.41 -15.57
CA ILE A 80 -21.80 9.62 -15.91
C ILE A 80 -21.28 8.42 -16.73
N ASP A 81 -21.79 7.21 -16.47
CA ASP A 81 -21.30 5.95 -17.06
C ASP A 81 -21.92 5.63 -18.43
N VAL A 82 -23.21 5.92 -18.62
CA VAL A 82 -23.97 5.48 -19.81
C VAL A 82 -23.52 6.18 -21.11
N ALA A 83 -22.91 7.36 -21.03
CA ALA A 83 -22.65 8.15 -22.22
C ALA A 83 -21.51 7.63 -23.10
N GLU A 84 -20.41 7.07 -22.56
CA GLU A 84 -19.20 6.83 -23.36
C GLU A 84 -18.25 5.73 -22.85
N ALA A 85 -18.76 4.51 -22.61
CA ALA A 85 -17.90 3.33 -22.59
C ALA A 85 -17.18 3.07 -23.95
N ASP A 86 -17.47 3.88 -24.97
CA ASP A 86 -17.15 3.61 -26.39
C ASP A 86 -16.05 4.53 -27.01
N VAL A 87 -15.41 5.45 -26.27
CA VAL A 87 -14.57 6.51 -26.89
C VAL A 87 -13.16 6.73 -26.31
N VAL A 88 -12.73 6.02 -25.27
CA VAL A 88 -11.48 6.42 -24.58
C VAL A 88 -10.22 5.74 -25.16
N SER A 89 -9.41 6.53 -25.86
CA SER A 89 -8.00 6.21 -26.19
C SER A 89 -7.13 6.16 -24.91
N PRO A 90 -6.19 5.21 -24.77
CA PRO A 90 -5.49 4.92 -23.51
C PRO A 90 -4.70 6.10 -22.93
N ASP A 91 -4.09 6.96 -23.76
CA ASP A 91 -3.11 7.95 -23.30
C ASP A 91 -3.72 9.24 -22.69
N ASN A 92 -4.98 9.57 -23.02
CA ASN A 92 -5.70 10.73 -22.45
C ASN A 92 -6.82 10.31 -21.48
N SER A 93 -6.90 9.02 -21.17
CA SER A 93 -7.99 8.40 -20.41
C SER A 93 -8.16 9.00 -19.01
N PHE A 94 -7.08 9.06 -18.22
CA PHE A 94 -7.12 9.56 -16.84
C PHE A 94 -7.48 11.05 -16.75
N ILE A 95 -6.87 11.91 -17.58
CA ILE A 95 -7.12 13.36 -17.53
C ILE A 95 -8.59 13.65 -17.87
N LEU A 96 -9.13 12.98 -18.88
CA LEU A 96 -10.53 13.15 -19.27
C LEU A 96 -11.48 12.57 -18.23
N LEU A 97 -11.15 11.40 -17.67
CA LEU A 97 -11.91 10.74 -16.61
C LEU A 97 -11.99 11.69 -15.39
N TYR A 98 -10.87 12.05 -14.78
CA TYR A 98 -10.85 12.95 -13.62
C TYR A 98 -11.45 14.32 -13.94
N GLY A 99 -11.14 14.90 -15.11
CA GLY A 99 -11.68 16.20 -15.51
C GLY A 99 -13.21 16.23 -15.56
N ARG A 100 -13.84 15.16 -16.06
CA ARG A 100 -15.31 15.03 -16.13
C ARG A 100 -15.93 14.95 -14.74
N PHE A 101 -15.42 14.10 -13.86
CA PHE A 101 -15.92 14.01 -12.47
C PHE A 101 -15.75 15.36 -11.75
N ARG A 102 -14.56 15.98 -11.85
CA ARG A 102 -14.28 17.28 -11.23
C ARG A 102 -15.19 18.40 -11.72
N SER A 103 -15.52 18.43 -13.02
CA SER A 103 -16.40 19.47 -13.60
C SER A 103 -17.79 19.52 -12.96
N GLN A 104 -18.22 18.41 -12.35
CA GLN A 104 -19.52 18.24 -11.74
C GLN A 104 -19.47 18.27 -10.21
N GLY A 105 -18.26 18.40 -9.64
CA GLY A 105 -17.95 18.60 -8.23
C GLY A 105 -18.90 19.56 -7.52
N PRO A 106 -19.01 20.83 -7.95
CA PRO A 106 -19.78 21.84 -7.22
C PRO A 106 -21.26 21.47 -7.06
N LYS A 107 -21.86 20.86 -8.09
CA LYS A 107 -23.28 20.49 -8.08
C LYS A 107 -23.53 19.33 -7.12
N ILE A 108 -22.76 18.25 -7.24
CA ILE A 108 -22.87 17.10 -6.34
C ILE A 108 -22.59 17.52 -4.90
N ARG A 109 -21.53 18.32 -4.68
CA ARG A 109 -21.17 18.78 -3.33
C ARG A 109 -22.30 19.58 -2.68
N SER A 110 -22.96 20.46 -3.43
CA SER A 110 -24.07 21.25 -2.90
C SER A 110 -25.22 20.38 -2.35
N MET A 111 -25.50 19.25 -3.00
CA MET A 111 -26.54 18.30 -2.56
C MET A 111 -26.07 17.44 -1.39
N ILE A 112 -24.84 16.91 -1.46
CA ILE A 112 -24.26 16.10 -0.39
C ILE A 112 -24.15 16.91 0.91
N SER A 113 -23.76 18.19 0.85
CA SER A 113 -23.66 19.02 2.05
C SER A 113 -25.01 19.24 2.76
N LEU A 114 -26.13 19.28 2.03
CA LEU A 114 -27.46 19.35 2.66
C LEU A 114 -27.78 18.09 3.48
N ILE A 115 -27.33 16.92 3.01
CA ILE A 115 -27.47 15.65 3.72
C ILE A 115 -26.51 15.61 4.91
N GLU A 116 -25.26 16.03 4.72
CA GLU A 116 -24.23 16.07 5.76
C GLU A 116 -24.64 16.95 6.95
N ASP A 117 -25.28 18.11 6.69
CA ASP A 117 -25.76 19.02 7.73
C ASP A 117 -26.93 18.43 8.57
N ARG A 118 -27.59 17.36 8.09
CA ARG A 118 -28.77 16.75 8.72
C ARG A 118 -28.50 15.40 9.37
N ILE A 119 -27.25 14.94 9.38
CA ILE A 119 -26.86 13.62 9.92
C ILE A 119 -27.25 13.47 11.40
N GLU A 120 -27.14 14.52 12.21
CA GLU A 120 -27.51 14.49 13.63
C GLU A 120 -29.02 14.36 13.87
N ASN A 121 -29.85 14.61 12.85
CA ASN A 121 -31.30 14.65 12.99
C ASN A 121 -31.96 13.26 12.92
N SER A 122 -31.39 12.34 12.12
CA SER A 122 -31.90 10.97 11.97
C SER A 122 -30.81 10.02 11.47
N SER A 123 -30.87 8.77 11.96
CA SER A 123 -30.03 7.68 11.46
C SER A 123 -30.28 7.33 9.99
N GLU A 124 -31.45 7.68 9.44
CA GLU A 124 -31.77 7.44 8.02
C GLU A 124 -30.87 8.24 7.08
N TYR A 125 -30.53 9.49 7.45
CA TYR A 125 -29.58 10.32 6.69
C TYR A 125 -28.17 9.75 6.72
N VAL A 126 -27.74 9.22 7.88
CA VAL A 126 -26.45 8.54 8.02
C VAL A 126 -26.38 7.35 7.05
N GLN A 127 -27.42 6.50 7.05
CA GLN A 127 -27.46 5.31 6.19
C GLN A 127 -27.48 5.68 4.71
N ALA A 128 -28.32 6.64 4.31
CA ALA A 128 -28.41 7.05 2.93
C ALA A 128 -27.10 7.68 2.41
N LEU A 129 -26.40 8.47 3.25
CA LEU A 129 -25.08 8.98 2.91
C LEU A 129 -24.05 7.86 2.71
N LEU A 130 -24.02 6.87 3.61
CA LEU A 130 -23.12 5.72 3.50
C LEU A 130 -23.41 4.88 2.24
N GLU A 131 -24.68 4.65 1.91
CA GLU A 131 -25.07 3.97 0.67
C GLU A 131 -24.63 4.75 -0.57
N CYS A 132 -24.80 6.08 -0.56
CA CYS A 132 -24.34 6.96 -1.64
C CYS A 132 -22.83 6.91 -1.84
N GLN A 133 -22.06 7.01 -0.74
CA GLN A 133 -20.60 6.87 -0.78
C GLN A 133 -20.17 5.51 -1.31
N LYS A 134 -20.78 4.42 -0.82
CA LYS A 134 -20.48 3.06 -1.27
C LYS A 134 -20.79 2.87 -2.75
N PHE A 135 -21.95 3.36 -3.20
CA PHE A 135 -22.35 3.30 -4.60
C PHE A 135 -21.36 4.04 -5.52
N TYR A 136 -20.97 5.27 -5.13
CA TYR A 136 -19.96 6.05 -5.84
C TYR A 136 -18.62 5.30 -5.92
N LEU A 137 -18.11 4.82 -4.77
CA LEU A 137 -16.83 4.14 -4.70
C LEU A 137 -16.81 2.83 -5.48
N GLN A 138 -17.90 2.07 -5.48
CA GLN A 138 -18.01 0.85 -6.27
C GLN A 138 -17.89 1.15 -7.77
N HIS A 139 -18.59 2.17 -8.28
CA HIS A 139 -18.47 2.55 -9.70
C HIS A 139 -17.07 3.06 -10.04
N ARG A 140 -16.46 3.85 -9.15
CA ARG A 140 -15.05 4.26 -9.30
C ARG A 140 -14.11 3.06 -9.37
N GLU A 141 -14.31 2.07 -8.52
CA GLU A 141 -13.53 0.83 -8.53
C GLU A 141 -13.68 0.08 -9.87
N GLU A 142 -14.91 -0.10 -10.35
CA GLU A 142 -15.21 -0.79 -11.61
C GLU A 142 -14.52 -0.13 -12.81
N LEU A 143 -14.43 1.21 -12.81
CA LEU A 143 -13.74 1.99 -13.83
C LEU A 143 -12.21 1.91 -13.71
N LEU A 144 -11.68 2.04 -12.50
CA LEU A 144 -10.23 2.18 -12.27
C LEU A 144 -9.49 0.86 -12.23
N ALA A 145 -10.08 -0.18 -11.64
CA ALA A 145 -9.44 -1.47 -11.48
C ALA A 145 -8.89 -2.07 -12.80
N PRO A 146 -9.59 -2.05 -13.96
CA PRO A 146 -9.02 -2.53 -15.22
C PRO A 146 -7.86 -1.65 -15.71
N ILE A 147 -7.93 -0.33 -15.50
CA ILE A 147 -6.88 0.61 -15.91
C ILE A 147 -5.61 0.39 -15.08
N VAL A 148 -5.75 0.28 -13.76
CA VAL A 148 -4.65 -0.01 -12.82
C VAL A 148 -4.01 -1.36 -13.15
N ARG A 149 -4.81 -2.43 -13.36
CA ARG A 149 -4.28 -3.74 -13.76
C ARG A 149 -3.50 -3.70 -15.07
N THR A 150 -4.01 -2.99 -16.07
CA THR A 150 -3.34 -2.86 -17.37
C THR A 150 -2.03 -2.08 -17.23
N GLY A 151 -2.07 -0.93 -16.54
CA GLY A 151 -0.87 -0.11 -16.30
C GLY A 151 0.22 -0.87 -15.54
N ILE A 152 -0.15 -1.65 -14.52
CA ILE A 152 0.80 -2.51 -13.78
C ILE A 152 1.36 -3.60 -14.69
N SER A 153 0.52 -4.26 -15.49
CA SER A 153 0.97 -5.28 -16.45
C SER A 153 1.96 -4.72 -17.47
N ASP A 154 1.72 -3.51 -17.98
CA ASP A 154 2.61 -2.83 -18.92
C ASP A 154 3.95 -2.48 -18.27
N LEU A 155 3.93 -2.03 -17.00
CA LEU A 155 5.14 -1.79 -16.23
C LEU A 155 5.93 -3.10 -16.02
N VAL A 156 5.27 -4.19 -15.62
CA VAL A 156 5.92 -5.50 -15.48
C VAL A 156 6.58 -5.95 -16.78
N GLY A 157 5.90 -5.75 -17.92
CA GLY A 157 6.45 -6.03 -19.25
C GLY A 157 7.64 -5.14 -19.62
N LYS A 158 7.67 -3.89 -19.16
CA LYS A 158 8.72 -2.91 -19.43
C LYS A 158 10.01 -3.17 -18.64
N TYR A 159 9.91 -3.76 -17.45
CA TYR A 159 11.04 -3.99 -16.54
C TYR A 159 11.21 -5.49 -16.18
N PRO A 160 11.51 -6.38 -17.15
CA PRO A 160 11.49 -7.83 -16.91
C PRO A 160 12.54 -8.33 -15.90
N ASN A 161 13.68 -7.64 -15.76
CA ASN A 161 14.78 -8.03 -14.86
C ASN A 161 15.22 -6.90 -13.91
N ASP A 162 14.54 -5.76 -13.94
CA ASP A 162 14.86 -4.61 -13.09
C ASP A 162 13.76 -4.44 -12.06
N HIS A 163 13.77 -5.32 -11.06
CA HIS A 163 12.74 -5.37 -10.02
C HIS A 163 12.72 -4.09 -9.17
N CYS A 164 13.88 -3.48 -8.95
CA CYS A 164 14.02 -2.28 -8.15
C CYS A 164 13.43 -1.06 -8.88
N ALA A 165 13.77 -0.86 -10.16
CA ALA A 165 13.16 0.21 -10.95
C ALA A 165 11.66 -0.01 -11.18
N LEU A 166 11.24 -1.28 -11.37
CA LEU A 166 9.83 -1.65 -11.47
C LEU A 166 9.07 -1.25 -10.20
N LEU A 167 9.60 -1.57 -9.01
CA LEU A 167 8.94 -1.28 -7.74
C LEU A 167 8.82 0.21 -7.49
N ARG A 168 9.88 0.98 -7.75
CA ARG A 168 9.83 2.45 -7.63
C ARG A 168 8.80 3.06 -8.56
N THR A 169 8.79 2.64 -9.82
CA THR A 169 7.88 3.19 -10.84
C THR A 169 6.43 2.81 -10.57
N ALA A 170 6.17 1.55 -10.24
CA ALA A 170 4.83 1.06 -9.94
C ALA A 170 4.31 1.56 -8.58
N GLY A 171 5.20 1.71 -7.59
CA GLY A 171 4.92 2.35 -6.32
C GLY A 171 4.49 3.80 -6.50
N ALA A 172 5.26 4.61 -7.24
CA ALA A 172 4.90 5.99 -7.56
C ALA A 172 3.56 6.10 -8.31
N PHE A 173 3.32 5.20 -9.27
CA PHE A 173 2.03 5.11 -9.98
C PHE A 173 0.85 4.86 -9.01
N MET A 174 1.01 3.93 -8.07
CA MET A 174 -0.02 3.65 -7.06
C MET A 174 -0.20 4.80 -6.08
N VAL A 175 0.88 5.44 -5.62
CA VAL A 175 0.81 6.63 -4.76
C VAL A 175 -0.03 7.72 -5.43
N HIS A 176 0.27 8.06 -6.69
CA HIS A 176 -0.51 9.06 -7.43
C HIS A 176 -1.97 8.65 -7.61
N THR A 177 -2.24 7.37 -7.88
CA THR A 177 -3.61 6.85 -8.00
C THR A 177 -4.38 7.02 -6.69
N CYS A 178 -3.78 6.65 -5.56
CA CYS A 178 -4.40 6.81 -4.23
C CYS A 178 -4.63 8.30 -3.89
N GLU A 179 -3.64 9.16 -4.15
CA GLU A 179 -3.79 10.60 -3.92
C GLU A 179 -4.89 11.22 -4.77
N ASP A 180 -4.96 10.88 -6.06
CA ASP A 180 -5.94 11.44 -6.98
C ASP A 180 -7.36 10.97 -6.65
N GLU A 181 -7.54 9.70 -6.25
CA GLU A 181 -8.83 9.21 -5.77
C GLU A 181 -9.26 9.86 -4.46
N THR A 182 -8.36 9.97 -3.48
CA THR A 182 -8.68 10.61 -2.20
C THR A 182 -9.01 12.08 -2.41
N ARG A 183 -8.24 12.81 -3.23
CA ARG A 183 -8.52 14.22 -3.58
C ARG A 183 -9.86 14.36 -4.30
N LEU A 184 -10.18 13.43 -5.21
CA LEU A 184 -11.46 13.46 -5.92
C LEU A 184 -12.62 13.19 -4.95
N PHE A 185 -12.50 12.19 -4.09
CA PHE A 185 -13.50 11.86 -3.08
C PHE A 185 -13.80 13.05 -2.16
N CYS A 186 -12.76 13.71 -1.65
CA CYS A 186 -12.88 14.88 -0.77
C CYS A 186 -13.55 16.10 -1.44
N GLN A 187 -13.63 16.16 -2.77
CA GLN A 187 -14.40 17.22 -3.46
C GLN A 187 -15.90 17.01 -3.35
N PHE A 188 -16.34 15.77 -3.17
CA PHE A 188 -17.76 15.41 -3.12
C PHE A 188 -18.24 15.17 -1.69
N PHE A 189 -17.48 14.42 -0.90
CA PHE A 189 -17.88 13.95 0.43
C PHE A 189 -16.94 14.44 1.53
N ASN A 190 -17.40 14.50 2.77
CA ASN A 190 -16.53 14.66 3.93
C ASN A 190 -15.81 13.33 4.22
N PRO A 191 -14.46 13.29 4.20
CA PRO A 191 -13.69 12.07 4.44
C PRO A 191 -13.91 11.45 5.83
N GLU A 192 -14.20 12.26 6.86
CA GLU A 192 -14.40 11.77 8.23
C GLU A 192 -15.66 10.89 8.38
N LEU A 193 -16.61 11.04 7.45
CA LEU A 193 -17.88 10.31 7.44
C LEU A 193 -17.81 9.04 6.59
N SER A 194 -16.65 8.71 6.02
CA SER A 194 -16.50 7.54 5.14
C SER A 194 -15.61 6.47 5.75
N THR A 195 -16.08 5.23 5.68
CA THR A 195 -15.30 4.03 6.04
C THR A 195 -14.95 3.16 4.83
N SER A 196 -15.51 3.46 3.66
CA SER A 196 -15.41 2.61 2.47
C SER A 196 -14.30 3.04 1.49
N LEU A 197 -13.80 4.28 1.60
CA LEU A 197 -12.75 4.79 0.69
C LEU A 197 -11.48 3.93 0.78
N ASN A 198 -10.96 3.70 1.99
CA ASN A 198 -9.78 2.86 2.19
C ASN A 198 -9.99 1.43 1.67
N GLN A 199 -11.20 0.88 1.79
CA GLN A 199 -11.49 -0.46 1.27
C GLN A 199 -11.34 -0.53 -0.27
N MET A 200 -11.82 0.49 -0.98
CA MET A 200 -11.65 0.59 -2.43
C MET A 200 -10.17 0.77 -2.79
N LEU A 201 -9.46 1.67 -2.09
CA LEU A 201 -8.02 1.89 -2.30
C LEU A 201 -7.20 0.62 -2.04
N SER A 202 -7.52 -0.15 -0.99
CA SER A 202 -6.86 -1.43 -0.70
C SER A 202 -7.08 -2.46 -1.82
N THR A 203 -8.25 -2.41 -2.48
CA THR A 203 -8.55 -3.28 -3.63
C THR A 203 -7.72 -2.89 -4.87
N LEU A 204 -7.52 -1.59 -5.11
CA LEU A 204 -6.60 -1.13 -6.16
C LEU A 204 -5.14 -1.50 -5.84
N CYS A 205 -4.70 -1.27 -4.61
CA CYS A 205 -3.38 -1.67 -4.11
C CYS A 205 -3.12 -3.18 -4.25
N ARG A 206 -4.15 -4.01 -4.05
CA ARG A 206 -4.05 -5.46 -4.24
C ARG A 206 -3.62 -5.84 -5.67
N CYS A 207 -3.99 -5.04 -6.68
CA CYS A 207 -3.57 -5.29 -8.05
C CYS A 207 -2.03 -5.25 -8.19
N LEU A 208 -1.35 -4.35 -7.47
CA LEU A 208 0.11 -4.30 -7.45
C LEU A 208 0.70 -5.48 -6.70
N TYR A 209 0.11 -5.81 -5.54
CA TYR A 209 0.53 -6.96 -4.74
C TYR A 209 0.51 -8.27 -5.56
N ASP A 210 -0.60 -8.54 -6.25
CA ASP A 210 -0.79 -9.76 -7.02
C ASP A 210 0.19 -9.85 -8.22
N ALA A 211 0.61 -8.72 -8.78
CA ALA A 211 1.61 -8.66 -9.84
C ALA A 211 3.04 -8.88 -9.33
N PHE A 212 3.37 -8.37 -8.15
CA PHE A 212 4.73 -8.46 -7.58
C PHE A 212 5.03 -9.80 -6.90
N ARG A 213 4.04 -10.41 -6.26
CA ARG A 213 4.19 -11.68 -5.56
C ARG A 213 4.86 -12.79 -6.40
N PRO A 214 4.45 -13.06 -7.65
CA PRO A 214 5.13 -14.05 -8.48
C PRO A 214 6.58 -13.64 -8.79
N LEU A 215 6.90 -12.35 -8.91
CA LEU A 215 8.28 -11.90 -9.15
C LEU A 215 9.16 -12.21 -7.94
N ILE A 216 8.72 -11.85 -6.73
CA ILE A 216 9.49 -12.03 -5.47
C ILE A 216 9.94 -13.49 -5.29
N ILE A 217 9.05 -14.45 -5.53
CA ILE A 217 9.34 -15.89 -5.36
C ILE A 217 10.48 -16.36 -6.29
N HIS A 218 10.65 -15.72 -7.45
CA HIS A 218 11.66 -16.10 -8.44
C HIS A 218 12.99 -15.36 -8.26
N ILE A 219 13.05 -14.31 -7.42
CA ILE A 219 14.30 -13.61 -7.13
C ILE A 219 15.24 -14.54 -6.35
N ASN A 220 16.47 -14.65 -6.85
CA ASN A 220 17.50 -15.52 -6.29
C ASN A 220 18.66 -14.75 -5.63
N HIS A 221 18.87 -13.51 -6.06
CA HIS A 221 19.96 -12.65 -5.62
C HIS A 221 19.59 -11.93 -4.33
N VAL A 222 20.43 -12.11 -3.31
CA VAL A 222 20.22 -11.55 -1.94
C VAL A 222 20.36 -10.03 -1.98
N GLU A 223 21.19 -9.51 -2.87
CA GLU A 223 21.44 -8.09 -3.10
C GLU A 223 20.17 -7.37 -3.56
N ILE A 224 19.46 -7.96 -4.53
CA ILE A 224 18.19 -7.42 -5.04
C ILE A 224 17.12 -7.43 -3.95
N LEU A 225 17.01 -8.53 -3.20
CA LEU A 225 16.04 -8.65 -2.10
C LEU A 225 16.32 -7.62 -0.99
N SER A 226 17.58 -7.36 -0.67
CA SER A 226 17.95 -6.32 0.29
C SER A 226 17.56 -4.92 -0.22
N GLU A 227 17.84 -4.61 -1.48
CA GLU A 227 17.47 -3.31 -2.05
C GLU A 227 15.95 -3.12 -2.08
N LEU A 228 15.18 -4.16 -2.40
CA LEU A 228 13.71 -4.10 -2.36
C LEU A 228 13.18 -3.83 -0.94
N CYS A 229 13.80 -4.38 0.11
CA CYS A 229 13.47 -4.06 1.49
C CYS A 229 13.68 -2.56 1.78
N ASP A 230 14.82 -2.00 1.34
CA ASP A 230 15.14 -0.59 1.54
C ASP A 230 14.17 0.32 0.79
N ILE A 231 13.83 -0.01 -0.46
CA ILE A 231 12.83 0.72 -1.25
C ILE A 231 11.47 0.73 -0.54
N LEU A 232 10.98 -0.44 -0.11
CA LEU A 232 9.67 -0.54 0.55
C LEU A 232 9.63 0.27 1.84
N LYS A 233 10.70 0.19 2.64
CA LYS A 233 10.73 0.78 3.98
C LYS A 233 11.00 2.28 3.97
N TYR A 234 11.96 2.73 3.16
CA TYR A 234 12.45 4.11 3.21
C TYR A 234 11.92 4.96 2.04
N GLU A 235 11.89 4.43 0.82
CA GLU A 235 11.40 5.21 -0.32
C GLU A 235 9.86 5.23 -0.37
N LEU A 236 9.20 4.07 -0.29
CA LEU A 236 7.74 4.01 -0.46
C LEU A 236 6.96 4.30 0.82
N THR A 237 7.42 3.82 1.97
CA THR A 237 6.71 4.06 3.23
C THR A 237 7.08 5.42 3.83
N ASP A 238 8.37 5.70 4.07
CA ASP A 238 8.76 6.92 4.77
C ASP A 238 8.50 8.20 3.95
N GLU A 239 8.78 8.18 2.64
CA GLU A 239 8.54 9.35 1.79
C GLU A 239 7.05 9.63 1.57
N HIS A 240 6.25 8.61 1.25
CA HIS A 240 4.88 8.79 0.76
C HIS A 240 3.78 8.49 1.78
N VAL A 241 4.06 7.80 2.88
CA VAL A 241 3.07 7.55 3.94
C VAL A 241 3.26 8.53 5.09
N THR A 242 4.48 8.66 5.62
CA THR A 242 4.74 9.52 6.80
C THR A 242 4.57 11.01 6.50
N ASN A 243 4.91 11.45 5.28
CA ASN A 243 4.85 12.87 4.91
C ASN A 243 3.56 13.27 4.18
N SER A 244 2.64 12.32 3.96
CA SER A 244 1.40 12.62 3.23
C SER A 244 0.38 13.32 4.13
N GLN A 245 -0.31 14.30 3.55
CA GLN A 245 -1.43 14.98 4.19
C GLN A 245 -2.73 14.15 4.10
N LEU A 246 -2.72 13.10 3.28
CA LEU A 246 -3.87 12.25 3.01
C LEU A 246 -3.70 10.90 3.71
N ASP A 247 -4.82 10.24 3.99
CA ASP A 247 -4.80 8.87 4.50
C ASP A 247 -4.26 7.92 3.42
N MET A 248 -3.07 7.38 3.66
CA MET A 248 -2.37 6.43 2.80
C MET A 248 -2.31 5.02 3.43
N SER A 249 -3.20 4.72 4.38
CA SER A 249 -3.21 3.44 5.11
C SER A 249 -3.30 2.22 4.17
N ALA A 250 -4.16 2.27 3.15
CA ALA A 250 -4.27 1.21 2.14
C ALA A 250 -2.94 0.93 1.40
N PHE A 251 -2.17 1.98 1.10
CA PHE A 251 -0.85 1.85 0.45
C PHE A 251 0.22 1.39 1.46
N ALA A 252 0.16 1.86 2.71
CA ALA A 252 1.04 1.41 3.77
C ALA A 252 0.88 -0.09 4.06
N GLU A 253 -0.36 -0.59 4.08
CA GLU A 253 -0.66 -2.02 4.21
C GLU A 253 -0.05 -2.83 3.06
N LEU A 254 -0.17 -2.35 1.83
CA LEU A 254 0.48 -2.95 0.66
C LEU A 254 2.00 -3.05 0.82
N CYS A 255 2.66 -1.94 1.17
CA CYS A 255 4.10 -1.91 1.39
C CYS A 255 4.53 -2.87 2.50
N SER A 256 3.76 -2.94 3.59
CA SER A 256 4.02 -3.86 4.71
C SER A 256 3.90 -5.33 4.28
N MET A 257 2.85 -5.68 3.53
CA MET A 257 2.66 -7.05 3.02
C MET A 257 3.79 -7.45 2.07
N LEU A 258 4.16 -6.59 1.12
CA LEU A 258 5.28 -6.86 0.21
C LEU A 258 6.61 -6.96 0.96
N LEU A 259 6.82 -6.12 1.97
CA LEU A 259 8.05 -6.13 2.77
C LEU A 259 8.19 -7.45 3.52
N ALA A 260 7.10 -7.96 4.11
CA ALA A 260 7.09 -9.26 4.78
C ALA A 260 7.48 -10.39 3.81
N ASP A 261 6.89 -10.43 2.61
CA ASP A 261 7.20 -11.44 1.59
C ASP A 261 8.65 -11.36 1.10
N VAL A 262 9.18 -10.15 0.88
CA VAL A 262 10.58 -9.94 0.48
C VAL A 262 11.54 -10.36 1.60
N GLN A 263 11.23 -10.03 2.85
CA GLN A 263 12.04 -10.41 4.02
C GLN A 263 12.07 -11.93 4.22
N GLU A 264 10.93 -12.61 4.12
CA GLU A 264 10.88 -14.07 4.19
C GLU A 264 11.75 -14.69 3.09
N ARG A 265 11.64 -14.18 1.87
CA ARG A 265 12.44 -14.63 0.74
C ARG A 265 13.94 -14.37 0.94
N LEU A 266 14.30 -13.21 1.48
CA LEU A 266 15.68 -12.83 1.80
C LEU A 266 16.30 -13.76 2.84
N ILE A 267 15.57 -14.07 3.91
CA ILE A 267 15.99 -15.02 4.95
C ILE A 267 16.22 -16.40 4.34
N PHE A 268 15.27 -16.87 3.52
CA PHE A 268 15.38 -18.16 2.86
C PHE A 268 16.62 -18.24 1.94
N ARG A 269 16.83 -17.24 1.08
CA ARG A 269 17.98 -17.22 0.15
C ARG A 269 19.31 -17.10 0.89
N SER A 270 19.36 -16.31 1.95
CA SER A 270 20.54 -16.18 2.82
C SER A 270 20.89 -17.52 3.47
N HIS A 271 19.90 -18.25 4.00
CA HIS A 271 20.12 -19.56 4.60
C HIS A 271 20.68 -20.58 3.60
N ILE A 272 20.10 -20.63 2.38
CA ILE A 272 20.59 -21.50 1.30
C ILE A 272 22.02 -21.13 0.90
N TYR A 273 22.33 -19.83 0.80
CA TYR A 273 23.67 -19.35 0.48
C TYR A 273 24.70 -19.78 1.52
N ILE A 274 24.43 -19.55 2.82
CA ILE A 274 25.33 -19.95 3.91
C ILE A 274 25.59 -21.46 3.89
N LYS A 275 24.52 -22.26 3.73
CA LYS A 275 24.65 -23.71 3.72
C LYS A 275 25.48 -24.23 2.55
N SER A 276 25.29 -23.67 1.35
CA SER A 276 25.93 -24.17 0.13
C SER A 276 27.31 -23.57 -0.13
N GLN A 277 27.48 -22.27 0.08
CA GLN A 277 28.69 -21.52 -0.32
C GLN A 277 29.69 -21.31 0.82
N ILE A 278 29.28 -21.53 2.08
CA ILE A 278 30.17 -21.37 3.24
C ILE A 278 30.40 -22.71 3.91
N LEU A 279 29.34 -23.34 4.43
CA LEU A 279 29.46 -24.59 5.18
C LEU A 279 29.77 -25.79 4.27
N GLY A 280 29.12 -25.84 3.11
CA GLY A 280 29.32 -26.87 2.09
C GLY A 280 30.33 -26.49 1.02
N TYR A 281 31.20 -25.50 1.27
CA TYR A 281 32.15 -25.02 0.27
C TYR A 281 33.16 -26.12 -0.07
N GLU A 282 33.13 -26.58 -1.31
CA GLU A 282 34.18 -27.44 -1.86
C GLU A 282 35.15 -26.56 -2.66
N PRO A 283 36.41 -26.43 -2.22
CA PRO A 283 37.38 -25.59 -2.92
C PRO A 283 37.62 -26.14 -4.31
N SER A 284 37.51 -25.27 -5.31
CA SER A 284 37.86 -25.63 -6.68
C SER A 284 39.37 -25.91 -6.76
N PRO A 285 39.83 -26.72 -7.74
CA PRO A 285 41.27 -26.92 -7.96
C PRO A 285 42.03 -25.61 -8.16
N GLY A 286 41.35 -24.59 -8.70
CA GLY A 286 41.87 -23.23 -8.81
C GLY A 286 42.03 -22.52 -7.46
N ASP A 287 41.19 -22.79 -6.46
CA ASP A 287 41.35 -22.22 -5.10
C ASP A 287 42.61 -22.76 -4.42
N LEU A 288 42.92 -24.03 -4.67
CA LEU A 288 44.06 -24.76 -4.10
C LEU A 288 45.36 -24.64 -4.91
N SER A 289 45.40 -23.85 -5.99
CA SER A 289 46.56 -23.74 -6.89
C SER A 289 47.72 -22.90 -6.30
N TYR A 290 48.13 -23.25 -5.08
CA TYR A 290 49.37 -22.84 -4.45
C TYR A 290 50.42 -23.93 -4.74
N PRO A 291 51.65 -23.60 -5.19
CA PRO A 291 52.37 -22.33 -5.04
C PRO A 291 52.33 -21.37 -6.26
N GLU A 292 51.69 -21.76 -7.36
CA GLU A 292 51.69 -21.00 -8.63
C GLU A 292 51.07 -19.59 -8.47
N LYS A 293 50.01 -19.46 -7.65
CA LYS A 293 49.44 -18.14 -7.29
C LYS A 293 50.45 -17.21 -6.61
N LEU A 294 51.30 -17.73 -5.73
CA LEU A 294 52.33 -16.95 -5.02
C LEU A 294 53.45 -16.51 -5.95
N ILE A 295 53.82 -17.36 -6.91
CA ILE A 295 54.84 -17.03 -7.91
C ILE A 295 54.33 -15.92 -8.84
N MET A 296 53.08 -16.00 -9.30
CA MET A 296 52.50 -14.94 -10.14
C MET A 296 52.41 -13.60 -9.42
N MET A 297 52.01 -13.56 -8.15
CA MET A 297 52.01 -12.34 -7.34
C MET A 297 53.42 -11.75 -7.14
N ASN A 298 54.43 -12.58 -6.87
CA ASN A 298 55.82 -12.11 -6.73
C ASN A 298 56.42 -11.59 -8.05
N VAL A 299 56.02 -12.14 -9.20
CA VAL A 299 56.47 -11.69 -10.52
C VAL A 299 55.86 -10.33 -10.89
N SER A 300 54.64 -10.02 -10.47
CA SER A 300 54.05 -8.68 -10.65
C SER A 300 54.74 -7.62 -9.79
N TYR A 301 55.12 -7.93 -8.55
CA TYR A 301 55.83 -6.99 -7.66
C TYR A 301 57.31 -6.75 -8.04
N SER A 302 57.94 -7.65 -8.79
CA SER A 302 59.33 -7.49 -9.24
C SER A 302 59.48 -6.78 -10.58
N ARG A 303 58.36 -6.43 -11.23
CA ARG A 303 58.31 -5.67 -12.51
C ARG A 303 57.87 -4.20 -12.35
N SER A 304 57.58 -3.75 -11.13
CA SER A 304 57.34 -2.36 -10.74
C SER A 304 58.58 -1.76 -10.06
#